data_AF-A0A1L3MN62-F1
#
_entry.id   AF-A0A1L3MN62-F1
#
_cell.length_a   1.000
_cell.length_b   1.000
_cell.length_c   1.000
_cell.angle_alpha   90.00
_cell.angle_beta   90.00
_cell.angle_gamma   90.00
#
_symmetry.space_group_name_H-M   'P 1'
#
loop_
_entity.id
_entity.type
_entity.pdbx_description
1 polymer ?
#
loop_
_entity_poly.entity_id
_entity_poly.type
_entity_poly.pdbx_seq_one_letter_code
_entity_poly.pdbx_strand_id
1 'polypeptide(L)'
;MSKKQNETHELFSMLKQLGFTIEHKLNQYIQNSLDHKEVAVMANSTGKVVSQLVKAIHEYVEEMSVQLNFPTKKDVGRLGKLIVQSEDKLDHLEDELHEVIDLLHGLKKTLVEKLPTHCETKHSKKRHEHKTNVSLGCIHEELIKPLEKLEGSIKRRVIKCSKKLLEKKKKNPVFDLKKDLYREVMKPPGQVDFKELNQKLLLLLEEKRKRKK
;
A
#
# COMPACT_ATOMS: atom_id res chain seq x y z
N MET A 1 25.27 -66.63 47.67
CA MET A 1 25.35 -65.72 46.52
C MET A 1 25.42 -64.23 46.89
N SER A 2 25.62 -63.86 48.17
CA SER A 2 25.46 -62.45 48.61
C SER A 2 26.69 -61.54 48.48
N LYS A 3 27.89 -62.06 48.16
CA LYS A 3 29.12 -61.24 48.13
C LYS A 3 29.26 -60.36 46.87
N LYS A 4 28.67 -60.79 45.75
CA LYS A 4 28.77 -60.09 44.45
C LYS A 4 27.89 -58.84 44.35
N GLN A 5 26.87 -58.69 45.21
CA GLN A 5 25.94 -57.56 45.19
C GLN A 5 26.43 -56.34 45.98
N ASN A 6 27.31 -56.51 46.97
CA ASN A 6 27.86 -55.38 47.74
C ASN A 6 28.96 -54.63 46.97
N GLU A 7 29.84 -55.34 46.27
CA GLU A 7 30.93 -54.71 45.49
C GLU A 7 30.39 -53.89 44.31
N THR A 8 29.31 -54.34 43.67
CA THR A 8 28.64 -53.58 42.59
C THR A 8 27.92 -52.34 43.13
N HIS A 9 27.39 -52.41 44.36
CA HIS A 9 26.72 -51.28 44.99
C HIS A 9 27.69 -50.19 45.45
N GLU A 10 28.89 -50.56 45.93
CA GLU A 10 29.97 -49.62 46.25
C GLU A 10 30.52 -48.93 44.99
N LEU A 11 30.80 -49.68 43.93
CA LEU A 11 31.27 -49.10 42.66
C LEU A 11 30.24 -48.15 42.04
N PHE A 12 28.96 -48.49 42.11
CA PHE A 12 27.89 -47.63 41.64
C PHE A 12 27.76 -46.35 42.49
N SER A 13 27.95 -46.47 43.80
CA SER A 13 27.95 -45.31 44.71
C SER A 13 29.11 -44.35 44.42
N MET A 14 30.31 -44.88 44.19
CA MET A 14 31.49 -44.08 43.80
C MET A 14 31.31 -43.40 42.45
N LEU A 15 30.77 -44.11 41.45
CA LEU A 15 30.50 -43.54 40.13
C LEU A 15 29.47 -42.40 40.21
N LYS A 16 28.42 -42.60 41.02
CA LYS A 16 27.40 -41.58 41.27
C LYS A 16 27.99 -40.35 41.96
N GLN A 17 28.86 -40.55 42.95
CA GLN A 17 29.52 -39.46 43.67
C GLN A 17 30.49 -38.68 42.76
N LEU A 18 31.22 -39.38 41.90
CA LEU A 18 32.10 -38.78 40.89
C LEU A 18 31.29 -37.98 39.86
N GLY A 19 30.20 -38.55 39.35
CA GLY A 19 29.28 -37.88 38.44
C GLY A 19 28.73 -36.60 39.04
N PHE A 20 28.25 -36.65 40.28
CA PHE A 20 27.73 -35.49 41.00
C PHE A 20 28.80 -34.40 41.22
N THR A 21 30.04 -34.80 41.48
CA THR A 21 31.16 -33.86 41.67
C THR A 21 31.55 -33.17 40.38
N ILE A 22 31.54 -33.90 39.25
CA ILE A 22 31.82 -33.35 37.92
C ILE A 22 30.69 -32.41 37.49
N GLU A 23 29.43 -32.83 37.66
CA GLU A 23 28.26 -31.99 37.38
C GLU A 23 28.32 -30.71 38.21
N HIS A 24 28.63 -30.80 39.50
CA HIS A 24 28.69 -29.62 40.36
C HIS A 24 29.81 -28.66 39.96
N LYS A 25 31.00 -29.18 39.61
CA LYS A 25 32.10 -28.35 39.08
C LYS A 25 31.77 -27.71 37.74
N LEU A 26 31.11 -28.45 36.85
CA LEU A 26 30.69 -27.93 35.55
C LEU A 26 29.64 -26.83 35.73
N ASN A 27 28.68 -27.05 36.62
CA ASN A 27 27.63 -26.08 36.90
C ASN A 27 28.20 -24.81 37.54
N GLN A 28 29.12 -24.93 38.49
CA GLN A 28 29.84 -23.78 39.06
C GLN A 28 30.69 -23.04 38.01
N TYR A 29 31.33 -23.76 37.09
CA TYR A 29 32.10 -23.13 36.01
C TYR A 29 31.20 -22.34 35.05
N ILE A 30 30.07 -22.92 34.64
CA ILE A 30 29.08 -22.26 33.78
C ILE A 30 28.49 -21.04 34.49
N GLN A 31 28.10 -21.21 35.75
CA GLN A 31 27.49 -20.15 36.55
C GLN A 31 28.47 -19.01 36.80
N ASN A 32 29.73 -19.31 37.13
CA ASN A 32 30.78 -18.30 37.22
C ASN A 32 30.97 -17.60 35.88
N SER A 33 31.09 -18.31 34.76
CA SER A 33 31.28 -17.70 33.43
C SER A 33 30.13 -16.75 33.03
N LEU A 34 28.89 -17.08 33.38
CA LEU A 34 27.70 -16.26 33.07
C LEU A 34 27.47 -15.10 34.04
N ASP A 35 27.85 -15.23 35.31
CA ASP A 35 27.65 -14.18 36.34
C ASP A 35 28.69 -13.04 36.28
N HIS A 36 29.64 -13.07 35.34
CA HIS A 36 30.51 -11.93 35.11
C HIS A 36 29.69 -10.78 34.53
N LYS A 37 29.22 -9.88 35.41
CA LYS A 37 28.66 -8.56 35.09
C LYS A 37 29.47 -7.82 34.02
N GLU A 38 30.78 -8.05 33.97
CA GLU A 38 31.68 -7.50 32.96
C GLU A 38 31.33 -7.95 31.54
N VAL A 39 30.95 -9.21 31.32
CA VAL A 39 30.52 -9.72 30.01
C VAL A 39 29.19 -9.09 29.59
N ALA A 40 28.24 -8.93 30.52
CA ALA A 40 26.97 -8.27 30.26
C ALA A 40 27.14 -6.76 29.98
N VAL A 41 28.03 -6.09 30.70
CA VAL A 41 28.37 -4.67 30.49
C VAL A 41 29.11 -4.49 29.16
N MET A 42 30.04 -5.39 28.83
CA MET A 42 30.77 -5.40 27.56
C MET A 42 29.84 -5.69 26.36
N ALA A 43 28.90 -6.62 26.50
CA ALA A 43 27.89 -6.88 25.48
C ALA A 43 26.97 -5.68 25.29
N ASN A 44 26.57 -4.99 26.36
CA ASN A 44 25.77 -3.77 26.29
C ASN A 44 26.54 -2.59 25.66
N SER A 45 27.81 -2.40 25.99
CA SER A 45 28.63 -1.33 25.41
C SER A 45 28.92 -1.60 23.93
N THR A 46 29.28 -2.84 23.59
CA THR A 46 29.49 -3.28 22.21
C THR A 46 28.19 -3.17 21.40
N GLY A 47 27.04 -3.56 21.97
CA GLY A 47 25.74 -3.41 21.35
C GLY A 47 25.37 -1.96 21.04
N LYS A 48 25.73 -1.01 21.91
CA LYS A 48 25.56 0.44 21.65
C LYS A 48 26.42 0.92 20.49
N VAL A 49 27.69 0.50 20.42
CA VAL A 49 28.60 0.87 19.33
C VAL A 49 28.12 0.28 17.99
N VAL A 50 27.71 -0.99 17.98
CA VAL A 50 27.13 -1.64 16.80
C VAL A 50 25.85 -0.93 16.37
N SER A 51 24.99 -0.54 17.30
CA SER A 51 23.78 0.23 16.98
C SER A 51 24.09 1.58 16.34
N GLN A 52 25.10 2.30 16.84
CA GLN A 52 25.56 3.56 16.23
C GLN A 52 26.13 3.35 14.83
N LEU A 53 26.92 2.29 14.63
CA LEU A 53 27.44 1.94 13.31
C LEU A 53 26.32 1.59 12.31
N VAL A 54 25.34 0.80 12.74
CA VAL A 54 24.17 0.44 11.92
C VAL A 54 23.36 1.68 11.55
N LYS A 55 23.23 2.65 12.46
CA LYS A 55 22.58 3.95 12.16
C LYS A 55 23.35 4.74 11.10
N ALA A 56 24.67 4.86 11.24
CA ALA A 56 25.52 5.54 10.27
C ALA A 56 25.44 4.89 8.88
N ILE A 57 25.44 3.55 8.81
CA ILE A 57 25.24 2.81 7.56
C ILE A 57 23.86 3.11 6.98
N HIS A 58 22.81 3.16 7.81
CA HIS A 58 21.46 3.44 7.34
C HIS A 58 21.35 4.85 6.75
N GLU A 59 21.94 5.85 7.40
CA GLU A 59 22.01 7.23 6.92
C GLU A 59 22.75 7.33 5.58
N TYR A 60 23.88 6.64 5.45
CA TYR A 60 24.62 6.59 4.19
C TYR A 60 23.84 5.90 3.07
N VAL A 61 23.10 4.83 3.38
CA VAL A 61 22.20 4.17 2.44
C VAL A 61 21.07 5.11 2.00
N GLU A 62 20.54 5.94 2.89
CA GLU A 62 19.54 6.95 2.53
C GLU A 62 20.11 8.07 1.64
N GLU A 63 21.34 8.52 1.88
CA GLU A 63 21.97 9.51 1.00
C GLU A 63 22.27 8.93 -0.39
N MET A 64 22.76 7.70 -0.44
CA MET A 64 23.01 7.00 -1.71
C MET A 64 21.70 6.66 -2.43
N SER A 65 20.61 6.41 -1.72
CA SER A 65 19.32 6.08 -2.33
C SER A 65 18.75 7.25 -3.13
N VAL A 66 19.06 8.50 -2.74
CA VAL A 66 18.67 9.69 -3.51
C VAL A 66 19.39 9.74 -4.85
N GLN A 67 20.67 9.35 -4.88
CA GLN A 67 21.49 9.39 -6.10
C GLN A 67 21.17 8.20 -7.02
N LEU A 68 21.02 7.01 -6.45
CA LEU A 68 20.77 5.76 -7.17
C LEU A 68 19.28 5.48 -7.39
N ASN A 69 18.40 6.31 -6.80
CA ASN A 69 16.95 6.27 -6.97
C ASN A 69 16.32 4.91 -6.58
N PHE A 70 16.87 4.28 -5.54
CA PHE A 70 16.31 3.06 -4.95
C PHE A 70 15.39 3.40 -3.77
N PRO A 71 14.29 2.65 -3.56
CA PRO A 71 13.33 2.96 -2.50
C PRO A 71 13.91 2.64 -1.11
N THR A 72 13.75 3.57 -0.16
CA THR A 72 14.14 3.37 1.24
C THR A 72 12.98 2.89 2.10
N LYS A 73 13.28 2.38 3.31
CA LYS A 73 12.26 2.01 4.31
C LYS A 73 11.34 3.19 4.66
N LYS A 74 11.88 4.43 4.71
CA LYS A 74 11.10 5.65 4.95
C LYS A 74 10.13 5.92 3.80
N ASP A 75 10.55 5.72 2.56
CA ASP A 75 9.69 5.93 1.39
C ASP A 75 8.53 4.94 1.34
N VAL A 76 8.80 3.67 1.66
CA VAL A 76 7.75 2.64 1.79
C VAL A 76 6.76 3.01 2.91
N GLY A 77 7.26 3.48 4.07
CA GLY A 77 6.39 3.92 5.16
C GLY A 77 5.55 5.15 4.80
N ARG A 78 6.13 6.13 4.09
CA ARG A 78 5.40 7.31 3.59
C ARG A 78 4.34 6.93 2.56
N LEU A 79 4.66 6.00 1.65
CA LEU A 79 3.71 5.48 0.68
C LEU A 79 2.55 4.79 1.38
N GLY A 80 2.83 3.92 2.38
CA GLY A 80 1.78 3.28 3.18
C GLY A 80 0.87 4.30 3.87
N LYS A 81 1.45 5.34 4.47
CA LYS A 81 0.66 6.42 5.08
C LYS A 81 -0.21 7.15 4.06
N LEU A 82 0.30 7.39 2.86
CA LEU A 82 -0.45 8.05 1.80
C LEU A 82 -1.59 7.17 1.25
N ILE A 83 -1.38 5.85 1.21
CA ILE A 83 -2.42 4.87 0.85
C ILE A 83 -3.55 4.93 1.88
N VAL A 84 -3.24 4.79 3.18
CA VAL A 84 -4.25 4.88 4.25
C VAL A 84 -5.01 6.21 4.19
N GLN A 85 -4.30 7.33 4.05
CA GLN A 85 -4.96 8.64 3.90
C GLN A 85 -5.82 8.78 2.64
N SER A 86 -5.54 7.99 1.60
CA SER A 86 -6.36 7.96 0.39
C SER A 86 -7.58 7.09 0.59
N GLU A 87 -7.45 5.98 1.31
CA GLU A 87 -8.56 5.12 1.72
C GLU A 87 -9.54 5.91 2.60
N ASP A 88 -9.06 6.56 3.67
CA ASP A 88 -9.90 7.38 4.56
C ASP A 88 -10.69 8.47 3.79
N LYS A 89 -10.07 9.07 2.77
CA LYS A 89 -10.73 10.09 1.92
C LYS A 89 -11.72 9.49 0.94
N LEU A 90 -11.48 8.28 0.45
CA LEU A 90 -12.42 7.58 -0.42
C LEU A 90 -13.65 7.16 0.37
N ASP A 91 -13.45 6.64 1.59
CA ASP A 91 -14.54 6.28 2.48
C ASP A 91 -15.42 7.51 2.81
N HIS A 92 -14.79 8.65 3.12
CA HIS A 92 -15.54 9.88 3.34
C HIS A 92 -16.36 10.34 2.11
N LEU A 93 -15.80 10.20 0.90
CA LEU A 93 -16.53 10.51 -0.34
C LEU A 93 -17.66 9.50 -0.60
N GLU A 94 -17.49 8.24 -0.21
CA GLU A 94 -18.52 7.22 -0.30
C GLU A 94 -19.68 7.53 0.64
N ASP A 95 -19.41 7.98 1.86
CA ASP A 95 -20.41 8.45 2.81
C ASP A 95 -21.19 9.66 2.27
N GLU A 96 -20.49 10.69 1.77
CA GLU A 96 -21.14 11.87 1.16
C GLU A 96 -22.01 11.47 -0.05
N LEU A 97 -21.56 10.52 -0.85
CA LEU A 97 -22.31 10.03 -2.01
C LEU A 97 -23.56 9.25 -1.59
N HIS A 98 -23.48 8.44 -0.52
CA HIS A 98 -24.64 7.78 0.07
C HIS A 98 -25.64 8.81 0.60
N GLU A 99 -25.19 9.85 1.30
CA GLU A 99 -26.06 10.92 1.79
C GLU A 99 -26.79 11.62 0.63
N VAL A 100 -26.08 11.94 -0.46
CA VAL A 100 -26.68 12.54 -1.65
C VAL A 100 -27.70 11.60 -2.30
N ILE A 101 -27.41 10.30 -2.39
CA ILE A 101 -28.35 9.29 -2.92
C ILE A 101 -29.59 9.22 -2.03
N ASP A 102 -29.43 9.23 -0.72
CA ASP A 102 -30.54 9.19 0.23
C ASP A 102 -31.42 10.43 0.13
N LEU A 103 -30.82 11.62 -0.01
CA LEU A 103 -31.53 12.86 -0.26
C LEU A 103 -32.31 12.80 -1.59
N LEU A 104 -31.70 12.28 -2.66
CA LEU A 104 -32.38 12.09 -3.94
C LEU A 104 -33.53 11.09 -3.84
N HIS A 105 -33.35 10.00 -3.10
CA HIS A 105 -34.40 9.01 -2.87
C HIS A 105 -35.54 9.61 -2.03
N GLY A 106 -35.23 10.41 -1.01
CA GLY A 106 -36.19 11.17 -0.22
C GLY A 106 -36.99 12.15 -1.08
N LEU A 107 -36.32 12.94 -1.91
CA LEU A 107 -36.96 13.86 -2.85
C LEU A 107 -37.86 13.11 -3.85
N LYS A 108 -37.39 11.99 -4.40
CA LYS A 108 -38.17 11.13 -5.29
C LYS A 108 -39.43 10.62 -4.56
N LYS A 109 -39.30 10.16 -3.32
CA LYS A 109 -40.43 9.68 -2.51
C LYS A 109 -41.43 10.80 -2.25
N THR A 110 -40.97 11.99 -1.84
CA THR A 110 -41.85 13.15 -1.62
C THR A 110 -42.52 13.62 -2.91
N LEU A 111 -41.85 13.52 -4.07
CA LEU A 111 -42.46 13.84 -5.36
C LEU A 111 -43.54 12.82 -5.76
N VAL A 112 -43.31 11.53 -5.46
CA VAL A 112 -44.26 10.44 -5.67
C VAL A 112 -45.46 10.55 -4.70
N GLU A 113 -45.23 10.91 -3.43
CA GLU A 113 -46.29 11.15 -2.43
C GLU A 113 -47.09 12.44 -2.72
N LYS A 114 -46.46 13.46 -3.29
CA LYS A 114 -47.15 14.69 -3.74
C LYS A 114 -47.87 14.52 -5.08
N LEU A 115 -47.77 13.36 -5.74
CA LEU A 115 -48.65 12.99 -6.84
C LEU A 115 -49.92 12.34 -6.25
N PRO A 116 -51.08 13.03 -6.25
CA PRO A 116 -52.29 12.45 -5.70
C PRO A 116 -52.72 11.23 -6.51
N THR A 117 -52.72 10.07 -5.87
CA THR A 117 -53.50 8.89 -6.25
C THR A 117 -54.99 9.23 -6.13
N HIS A 118 -55.58 9.75 -7.20
CA HIS A 118 -57.04 9.87 -7.31
C HIS A 118 -57.59 8.70 -8.11
N CYS A 119 -57.90 7.57 -7.45
CA CYS A 119 -58.72 6.49 -8.02
C CYS A 119 -60.14 6.53 -7.42
N GLU A 120 -61.08 6.91 -8.29
CA GLU A 120 -62.54 6.63 -8.36
C GLU A 120 -63.43 6.94 -7.13
N THR A 121 -64.50 7.74 -7.24
CA THR A 121 -65.81 7.33 -7.79
C THR A 121 -66.70 8.57 -8.07
N LYS A 122 -67.57 8.42 -9.08
CA LYS A 122 -68.45 9.35 -9.80
C LYS A 122 -69.28 10.32 -8.93
N HIS A 123 -69.45 11.58 -9.39
CA HIS A 123 -70.76 12.20 -9.67
C HIS A 123 -70.63 13.64 -10.24
N SER A 124 -71.15 13.81 -11.47
CA SER A 124 -71.96 14.95 -11.94
C SER A 124 -71.37 16.38 -12.13
N LYS A 125 -71.38 16.80 -13.40
CA LYS A 125 -71.65 18.17 -13.96
C LYS A 125 -70.48 19.17 -14.20
N LYS A 126 -70.18 19.28 -15.51
CA LYS A 126 -70.02 20.50 -16.35
C LYS A 126 -68.90 21.53 -16.06
N ARG A 127 -67.96 21.57 -17.02
CA ARG A 127 -67.30 22.73 -17.67
C ARG A 127 -66.46 23.69 -16.81
N HIS A 128 -65.13 23.53 -16.89
CA HIS A 128 -64.23 24.41 -17.66
C HIS A 128 -62.83 23.79 -17.71
N GLU A 129 -62.31 23.55 -18.91
CA GLU A 129 -60.98 23.00 -19.14
C GLU A 129 -59.92 24.10 -19.00
N HIS A 130 -59.06 23.99 -17.99
CA HIS A 130 -57.63 24.30 -18.13
C HIS A 130 -56.86 23.05 -17.70
N LYS A 131 -56.60 22.18 -18.69
CA LYS A 131 -55.74 21.01 -18.57
C LYS A 131 -54.30 21.46 -18.32
N THR A 132 -53.80 21.27 -17.11
CA THR A 132 -52.37 20.99 -16.88
C THR A 132 -52.24 19.52 -16.50
N ASN A 133 -52.49 18.66 -17.49
CA ASN A 133 -52.06 17.27 -17.43
C ASN A 133 -50.55 17.25 -17.68
N VAL A 134 -49.74 17.38 -16.63
CA VAL A 134 -48.32 17.04 -16.72
C VAL A 134 -48.25 15.52 -16.78
N SER A 135 -48.22 15.01 -18.01
CA SER A 135 -47.99 13.62 -18.35
C SER A 135 -46.74 13.11 -17.62
N LEU A 136 -46.79 11.88 -17.12
CA LEU A 136 -45.62 11.15 -16.59
C LEU A 136 -44.49 11.04 -17.65
N GLY A 137 -44.80 11.26 -18.93
CA GLY A 137 -43.83 11.43 -20.01
C GLY A 137 -43.03 12.73 -19.96
N CYS A 138 -43.58 13.82 -19.43
CA CYS A 138 -42.90 15.13 -19.35
C CYS A 138 -41.73 15.12 -18.37
N ILE A 139 -41.82 14.37 -17.25
CA ILE A 139 -40.71 14.21 -16.30
C ILE A 139 -39.57 13.39 -16.92
N HIS A 140 -39.93 12.38 -17.73
CA HIS A 140 -38.98 11.56 -18.48
C HIS A 140 -38.25 12.38 -19.56
N GLU A 141 -38.90 13.41 -20.10
CA GLU A 141 -38.35 14.25 -21.16
C GLU A 141 -37.54 15.44 -20.64
N GLU A 142 -37.95 16.03 -19.51
CA GLU A 142 -37.29 17.20 -18.92
C GLU A 142 -36.09 16.86 -18.03
N LEU A 143 -36.06 15.70 -17.36
CA LEU A 143 -34.98 15.37 -16.41
C LEU A 143 -34.03 14.28 -16.90
N ILE A 144 -34.53 13.23 -17.58
CA ILE A 144 -33.69 12.09 -18.00
C ILE A 144 -32.87 12.45 -19.24
N LYS A 145 -33.43 13.17 -20.21
CA LYS A 145 -32.67 13.60 -21.41
C LYS A 145 -31.48 14.52 -21.07
N PRO A 146 -31.60 15.52 -20.17
CA PRO A 146 -30.43 16.29 -19.74
C PRO A 146 -29.41 15.47 -18.97
N LEU A 147 -29.86 14.49 -18.18
CA LEU A 147 -28.98 13.62 -17.39
C LEU A 147 -28.16 12.68 -18.28
N GLU A 148 -28.79 12.03 -19.26
CA GLU A 148 -28.11 11.21 -20.28
C GLU A 148 -27.15 12.06 -21.14
N LYS A 149 -27.56 13.29 -21.48
CA LYS A 149 -26.70 14.24 -22.22
C LYS A 149 -25.48 14.65 -21.39
N LEU A 150 -25.66 14.85 -20.08
CA LEU A 150 -24.58 15.17 -19.14
C LEU A 150 -23.64 13.97 -19.00
N GLU A 151 -24.16 12.77 -18.82
CA GLU A 151 -23.39 11.53 -18.77
C GLU A 151 -22.55 11.33 -20.04
N GLY A 152 -23.15 11.53 -21.21
CA GLY A 152 -22.44 11.50 -22.50
C GLY A 152 -21.38 12.60 -22.62
N SER A 153 -21.59 13.78 -22.01
CA SER A 153 -20.60 14.86 -21.97
C SER A 153 -19.42 14.51 -21.05
N ILE A 154 -19.69 13.93 -19.88
CA ILE A 154 -18.69 13.46 -18.92
C ILE A 154 -17.84 12.34 -19.54
N LYS A 155 -18.48 11.30 -20.11
CA LYS A 155 -17.80 10.20 -20.81
C LYS A 155 -16.87 10.71 -21.91
N ARG A 156 -17.33 11.66 -22.73
CA ARG A 156 -16.49 12.28 -23.79
C ARG A 156 -15.31 13.06 -23.22
N ARG A 157 -15.48 13.81 -22.12
CA ARG A 157 -14.38 14.52 -21.46
C ARG A 157 -13.36 13.56 -20.86
N VAL A 158 -13.79 12.49 -20.20
CA VAL A 158 -12.91 11.46 -19.64
C VAL A 158 -12.06 10.80 -20.74
N ILE A 159 -12.69 10.39 -21.84
CA ILE A 159 -11.98 9.80 -22.99
C ILE A 159 -10.98 10.81 -23.59
N LYS A 160 -11.36 12.08 -23.74
CA LYS A 160 -10.48 13.13 -24.26
C LYS A 160 -9.28 13.39 -23.34
N CYS A 161 -9.50 13.43 -22.03
CA CYS A 161 -8.42 13.59 -21.04
C CYS A 161 -7.49 12.37 -21.04
N SER A 162 -8.04 11.16 -21.08
CA SER A 162 -7.26 9.93 -21.18
C SER A 162 -6.38 9.90 -22.43
N LYS A 163 -6.95 10.22 -23.61
CA LYS A 163 -6.19 10.32 -24.87
C LYS A 163 -5.08 11.38 -24.79
N LYS A 164 -5.36 12.57 -24.25
CA LYS A 164 -4.35 13.63 -24.05
C LYS A 164 -3.22 13.20 -23.11
N LEU A 165 -3.52 12.44 -22.05
CA LEU A 165 -2.51 11.90 -21.14
C LEU A 165 -1.65 10.83 -21.83
N LEU A 166 -2.27 9.96 -22.63
CA LEU A 166 -1.56 8.97 -23.45
C LEU A 166 -0.68 9.61 -24.52
N GLU A 167 -1.16 10.67 -25.19
CA GLU A 167 -0.36 11.44 -26.15
C GLU A 167 0.81 12.17 -25.48
N LYS A 168 0.60 12.75 -24.29
CA LYS A 168 1.69 13.33 -23.49
C LYS A 168 2.71 12.28 -23.03
N LYS A 169 2.29 11.04 -22.81
CA LYS A 169 3.19 9.91 -22.52
C LYS A 169 3.98 9.46 -23.76
N LYS A 170 3.36 9.41 -24.95
CA LYS A 170 4.02 9.02 -26.21
C LYS A 170 4.94 10.10 -26.80
N LYS A 171 4.61 11.39 -26.63
CA LYS A 171 5.45 12.52 -27.10
C LYS A 171 6.65 12.81 -26.21
N ASN A 172 6.95 11.93 -25.25
CA ASN A 172 7.99 12.15 -24.26
C ASN A 172 9.20 11.27 -24.62
N PRO A 173 10.27 11.82 -25.24
CA PRO A 173 11.42 11.03 -25.68
C PRO A 173 12.05 10.21 -24.53
N VAL A 174 12.09 10.77 -23.31
CA VAL A 174 12.51 10.05 -22.09
C VAL A 174 11.76 8.72 -21.88
N PHE A 175 10.48 8.63 -22.27
CA PHE A 175 9.70 7.42 -22.07
C PHE A 175 10.17 6.27 -22.97
N ASP A 176 10.48 6.56 -24.23
CA ASP A 176 11.00 5.57 -25.17
C ASP A 176 12.43 5.18 -24.79
N LEU A 177 13.29 6.15 -24.44
CA LEU A 177 14.64 5.86 -23.92
C LEU A 177 14.62 4.98 -22.65
N LYS A 178 13.67 5.21 -21.73
CA LYS A 178 13.50 4.38 -20.52
C LYS A 178 13.08 2.96 -20.85
N LYS A 179 12.18 2.80 -21.81
CA LYS A 179 11.66 1.49 -22.22
C LYS A 179 12.75 0.67 -22.90
N ASP A 180 13.57 1.30 -23.73
CA ASP A 180 14.69 0.65 -24.40
C ASP A 180 15.81 0.31 -23.42
N LEU A 181 16.09 1.20 -22.45
CA LEU A 181 17.03 0.90 -21.36
C LEU A 181 16.56 -0.29 -20.52
N TYR A 182 15.27 -0.37 -20.21
CA TYR A 182 14.70 -1.50 -19.45
C TYR A 182 14.83 -2.82 -20.22
N ARG A 183 14.61 -2.80 -21.55
CA ARG A 183 14.82 -3.98 -22.41
C ARG A 183 16.26 -4.43 -22.41
N GLU A 184 17.21 -3.49 -22.42
CA GLU A 184 18.64 -3.79 -22.43
C GLU A 184 19.13 -4.39 -21.11
N VAL A 185 18.66 -3.88 -19.97
CA VAL A 185 19.02 -4.36 -18.63
C VAL A 185 18.42 -5.75 -18.34
N MET A 186 17.29 -6.09 -18.95
CA MET A 186 16.61 -7.37 -18.76
C MET A 186 17.12 -8.49 -19.67
N LYS A 187 18.13 -8.21 -20.52
CA LYS A 187 18.82 -9.26 -21.29
C LYS A 187 19.61 -10.18 -20.34
N PRO A 188 19.74 -11.48 -20.65
CA PRO A 188 20.48 -12.41 -19.82
C PRO A 188 21.96 -12.00 -19.67
N PRO A 189 22.60 -12.32 -18.53
CA PRO A 189 23.99 -11.94 -18.27
C PRO A 189 24.92 -12.54 -19.33
N GLY A 190 25.66 -11.67 -20.04
CA GLY A 190 26.52 -12.03 -21.17
C GLY A 190 26.06 -11.50 -22.55
N GLN A 191 24.82 -11.02 -22.67
CA GLN A 191 24.28 -10.40 -23.89
C GLN A 191 24.01 -8.89 -23.74
N VAL A 192 24.40 -8.30 -22.60
CA VAL A 192 24.24 -6.88 -22.32
C VAL A 192 25.44 -6.12 -22.89
N ASP A 193 25.21 -5.24 -23.86
CA ASP A 193 26.25 -4.31 -24.31
C ASP A 193 26.32 -3.12 -23.33
N PHE A 194 27.28 -3.16 -22.41
CA PHE A 194 27.50 -2.10 -21.42
C PHE A 194 27.86 -0.75 -22.05
N LYS A 195 28.44 -0.75 -23.26
CA LYS A 195 28.80 0.49 -23.97
C LYS A 195 27.54 1.18 -24.49
N GLU A 196 26.62 0.43 -25.08
CA GLU A 196 25.33 0.93 -25.53
C GLU A 196 24.45 1.38 -24.35
N LEU A 197 24.44 0.60 -23.25
CA LEU A 197 23.74 0.93 -22.02
C LEU A 197 24.19 2.29 -21.43
N ASN A 198 25.51 2.51 -21.37
CA ASN A 198 26.09 3.72 -20.82
C ASN A 198 25.78 4.95 -21.70
N GLN A 199 25.80 4.80 -23.03
CA GLN A 199 25.37 5.86 -23.95
C GLN A 199 23.89 6.23 -23.78
N LYS A 200 23.00 5.24 -23.63
CA LYS A 200 21.57 5.46 -23.38
C LYS A 200 21.32 6.14 -22.02
N LEU A 201 22.09 5.78 -20.99
CA LEU A 201 22.04 6.42 -19.68
C LEU A 201 22.48 7.89 -19.73
N LEU A 202 23.57 8.19 -20.44
CA LEU A 202 24.05 9.57 -20.64
C LEU A 202 23.00 10.44 -21.33
N LEU A 203 22.40 9.96 -22.42
CA LEU A 203 21.32 10.66 -23.13
C LEU A 203 20.11 10.94 -22.23
N LEU A 204 19.73 9.98 -21.39
CA LEU A 204 18.63 10.13 -20.44
C LEU A 204 18.94 11.17 -19.35
N LEU A 205 20.19 11.22 -18.87
CA LEU A 205 20.63 12.23 -17.91
C LEU A 205 20.65 13.63 -18.51
N GLU A 206 21.11 13.79 -19.75
CA GLU A 206 21.09 15.06 -20.47
C GLU A 206 19.66 15.57 -20.70
N GLU A 207 18.75 14.68 -21.13
CA GLU A 207 17.36 15.06 -21.36
C GLU A 207 16.66 15.45 -20.05
N LYS A 208 16.96 14.77 -18.93
CA LYS A 208 16.47 15.16 -17.59
C LYS A 208 17.03 16.50 -17.13
N ARG A 209 18.30 16.81 -17.44
CA ARG A 209 18.91 18.12 -17.13
C ARG A 209 18.25 19.25 -17.93
N LYS A 210 17.95 19.03 -19.22
CA LYS A 210 17.27 20.00 -20.09
C LYS A 210 15.86 20.37 -19.62
N ARG A 211 15.15 19.47 -18.94
CA ARG A 211 13.79 19.71 -18.41
C ARG A 211 13.73 20.39 -17.05
N LYS A 212 14.86 20.48 -16.35
CA LYS A 212 14.97 21.15 -15.04
C LYS A 212 15.37 22.63 -15.16
N LYS A 213 15.81 23.08 -16.35
CA LYS A 213 16.02 24.49 -16.69
C LYS A 213 14.73 25.04 -17.28
#